data_AF-A0A645BUD2-F1
#
_entry.id   AF-A0A645BUD2-F1
#
_cell.length_a   1.000
_cell.length_b   1.000
_cell.length_c   1.000
_cell.angle_alpha   90.00
_cell.angle_beta   90.00
_cell.angle_gamma   90.00
#
_symmetry.space_group_name_H-M   'P 1'
#
loop_
_entity.id
_entity.type
_entity.pdbx_description
1 polymer ?
#
loop_
_entity_poly.entity_id
_entity_poly.type
_entity_poly.pdbx_seq_one_letter_code
_entity_poly.pdbx_strand_id
1 'polypeptide(L)'
;MHKKKFFLGFIGFIGFWGFQYFASRDIADLCYFAFFSYFAYFWFAKIKIEIQDERYLEDVQKAKAFAFDIALYEILALFLLTIFFTWFQQLLILGISLCYASLVLIYAIKLYMLEEK
;
A
#
# COMPACT_ATOMS: atom_id res chain seq x y z
N MET A 1 10.56 1.33 -20.59
CA MET A 1 10.15 0.62 -19.36
C MET A 1 9.07 1.37 -18.55
N HIS A 2 9.08 2.71 -18.48
CA HIS A 2 8.09 3.51 -17.73
C HIS A 2 6.62 3.29 -18.09
N LYS A 3 6.28 3.16 -19.38
CA LYS A 3 4.89 2.92 -19.80
C LYS A 3 4.28 1.66 -19.18
N LYS A 4 5.06 0.57 -19.07
CA LYS A 4 4.61 -0.69 -18.46
C LYS A 4 4.30 -0.53 -16.97
N LYS A 5 5.17 0.17 -16.22
CA LYS A 5 4.94 0.48 -14.81
C LYS A 5 3.66 1.32 -14.62
N PHE A 6 3.44 2.32 -15.47
CA PHE A 6 2.23 3.13 -15.40
C PHE A 6 0.94 2.30 -15.59
N PHE A 7 0.92 1.38 -16.57
CA PHE A 7 -0.25 0.52 -16.79
C PHE A 7 -0.55 -0.42 -15.61
N LEU A 8 0.46 -0.87 -14.87
CA LEU A 8 0.26 -1.65 -13.64
C LEU A 8 -0.53 -0.87 -12.58
N GLY A 9 -0.46 0.47 -12.59
CA GLY A 9 -1.24 1.30 -11.67
C GLY A 9 -2.76 1.12 -11.82
N PHE A 10 -3.24 0.84 -13.02
CA PHE A 10 -4.67 0.62 -13.26
C PHE A 10 -5.21 -0.67 -12.62
N ILE A 11 -4.35 -1.63 -12.28
CA ILE A 11 -4.73 -2.80 -11.50
C ILE A 11 -5.30 -2.37 -10.14
N GLY A 12 -4.91 -1.19 -9.62
CA GLY A 12 -5.47 -0.65 -8.39
C GLY A 12 -6.98 -0.42 -8.43
N PHE A 13 -7.59 -0.23 -9.61
CA PHE A 13 -9.05 -0.11 -9.71
C PHE A 13 -9.80 -1.40 -9.36
N ILE A 14 -9.13 -2.57 -9.38
CA ILE A 14 -9.68 -3.83 -8.85
C ILE A 14 -10.06 -3.67 -7.38
N GLY A 15 -9.41 -2.77 -6.63
CA GLY A 15 -9.73 -2.53 -5.23
C GLY A 15 -11.14 -2.02 -4.98
N PHE A 16 -11.80 -1.42 -5.98
CA PHE A 16 -13.21 -1.05 -5.86
C PHE A 16 -14.16 -2.27 -5.79
N TRP A 17 -13.73 -3.47 -6.18
CA TRP A 17 -14.52 -4.69 -5.90
C TRP A 17 -14.66 -4.98 -4.41
N GLY A 18 -13.85 -4.37 -3.54
CA GLY A 18 -14.03 -4.50 -2.09
C GLY A 18 -15.39 -4.01 -1.58
N PHE A 19 -16.04 -3.10 -2.31
CA PHE A 19 -17.40 -2.64 -1.99
C PHE A 19 -18.47 -3.73 -2.25
N GLN A 20 -18.15 -4.79 -2.99
CA GLN A 20 -19.06 -5.91 -3.21
C GLN A 20 -19.45 -6.61 -1.91
N TYR A 21 -18.59 -6.55 -0.88
CA TYR A 21 -18.89 -7.02 0.48
C TYR A 21 -20.26 -6.55 1.00
N PHE A 22 -20.68 -5.32 0.68
CA PHE A 22 -21.97 -4.79 1.16
C PHE A 22 -23.18 -5.49 0.53
N ALA A 23 -23.00 -6.10 -0.65
CA ALA A 23 -24.01 -6.89 -1.34
C ALA A 23 -23.88 -8.39 -1.06
N SER A 24 -22.67 -8.95 -1.16
CA SER A 24 -22.40 -10.39 -1.03
C SER A 24 -22.39 -10.88 0.42
N ARG A 25 -22.03 -9.99 1.36
CA ARG A 25 -21.64 -10.32 2.74
C ARG A 25 -20.45 -11.28 2.84
N ASP A 26 -19.75 -11.54 1.74
CA ASP A 26 -18.55 -12.38 1.73
C ASP A 26 -17.34 -11.58 2.20
N ILE A 27 -16.74 -12.03 3.31
CA ILE A 27 -15.60 -11.37 3.94
C ILE A 27 -14.38 -11.39 3.00
N ALA A 28 -14.27 -12.37 2.09
CA ALA A 28 -13.20 -12.44 1.11
C ALA A 28 -13.16 -11.21 0.19
N ASP A 29 -14.31 -10.56 -0.06
CA ASP A 29 -14.37 -9.37 -0.90
C ASP A 29 -13.56 -8.22 -0.30
N LEU A 30 -13.43 -8.14 1.03
CA LEU A 30 -12.66 -7.08 1.69
C LEU A 30 -11.16 -7.15 1.34
N CYS A 31 -10.65 -8.32 0.96
CA CYS A 31 -9.27 -8.48 0.48
C CYS A 31 -9.00 -7.70 -0.81
N TYR A 32 -10.03 -7.39 -1.62
CA TYR A 32 -9.84 -6.60 -2.82
C TYR A 32 -9.27 -5.21 -2.50
N PHE A 33 -9.54 -4.62 -1.34
CA PHE A 33 -8.97 -3.32 -0.95
C PHE A 33 -7.43 -3.31 -0.95
N ALA A 34 -6.77 -4.47 -0.76
CA ALA A 34 -5.33 -4.59 -0.88
C ALA A 34 -4.80 -4.24 -2.29
N PHE A 35 -5.63 -4.38 -3.33
CA PHE A 35 -5.25 -3.99 -4.70
C PHE A 35 -5.00 -2.49 -4.84
N PHE A 36 -5.53 -1.63 -3.96
CA PHE A 36 -5.18 -0.20 -3.98
C PHE A 36 -3.67 0.06 -3.82
N SER A 37 -2.91 -0.89 -3.26
CA SER A 37 -1.44 -0.88 -3.27
C SER A 37 -0.87 -0.66 -4.68
N TYR A 38 -1.53 -1.13 -5.74
CA TYR A 38 -1.07 -0.99 -7.11
C TYR A 38 -1.05 0.47 -7.59
N PHE A 39 -1.80 1.40 -6.96
CA PHE A 39 -1.66 2.82 -7.28
C PHE A 39 -0.24 3.36 -7.00
N ALA A 40 0.57 2.66 -6.19
CA ALA A 40 1.99 2.93 -6.01
C ALA A 40 2.77 2.94 -7.34
N TYR A 41 2.36 2.13 -8.32
CA TYR A 41 3.01 2.07 -9.62
C TYR A 41 2.90 3.37 -10.42
N PHE A 42 1.88 4.20 -10.17
CA PHE A 42 1.83 5.55 -10.75
C PHE A 42 2.98 6.44 -10.25
N TRP A 43 3.41 6.28 -9.00
CA TRP A 43 4.57 6.97 -8.44
C TRP A 43 5.87 6.38 -8.98
N PHE A 44 6.02 5.06 -8.94
CA PHE A 44 7.21 4.39 -9.50
C PHE A 44 7.41 4.64 -11.00
N ALA A 45 6.34 4.90 -11.75
CA ALA A 45 6.44 5.24 -13.16
C ALA A 45 7.07 6.62 -13.40
N LYS A 46 6.94 7.55 -12.44
CA LYS A 46 7.48 8.91 -12.53
C LYS A 46 8.98 8.99 -12.19
N ILE A 47 9.49 8.08 -11.37
CA ILE A 47 10.91 8.03 -11.00
C ILE A 47 11.73 7.62 -12.22
N LYS A 48 12.54 8.53 -12.78
CA LYS A 48 13.40 8.27 -13.95
C LYS A 48 14.78 7.83 -13.49
N ILE A 49 14.94 6.53 -13.20
CA ILE A 49 16.25 5.96 -12.87
C ILE A 49 16.95 5.63 -14.19
N GLU A 50 17.94 6.43 -14.56
CA GLU A 50 18.83 6.13 -15.68
C GLU A 50 20.00 5.24 -15.25
N ILE A 51 20.49 5.42 -14.00
CA ILE A 51 21.54 4.61 -13.36
C ILE A 51 21.19 4.48 -11.85
N GLN A 52 21.30 3.27 -11.28
CA GLN A 52 21.15 3.09 -9.82
C GLN A 52 22.42 3.55 -9.12
N ASP A 53 22.48 4.82 -8.77
CA ASP A 53 23.60 5.39 -8.02
C ASP A 53 23.46 5.09 -6.51
N GLU A 54 24.56 5.25 -5.76
CA GLU A 54 24.59 5.06 -4.29
C GLU A 54 23.50 5.90 -3.59
N ARG A 55 23.24 7.09 -4.12
CA ARG A 55 22.18 7.99 -3.65
C ARG A 55 20.78 7.35 -3.72
N TYR A 56 20.45 6.68 -4.82
CA TYR A 56 19.17 5.99 -4.99
C TYR A 56 19.01 4.89 -3.91
N LEU A 57 20.09 4.17 -3.60
CA LEU A 57 20.06 3.13 -2.57
C LEU A 57 19.82 3.72 -1.18
N GLU A 58 20.43 4.85 -0.85
CA GLU A 58 20.14 5.57 0.40
C GLU A 58 18.68 6.02 0.48
N ASP A 59 18.12 6.54 -0.61
CA ASP A 59 16.75 7.04 -0.64
C ASP A 59 15.73 5.90 -0.52
N VAL A 60 16.02 4.74 -1.10
CA VAL A 60 15.26 3.50 -0.86
C VAL A 60 15.31 3.10 0.62
N GLN A 61 16.48 3.17 1.27
CA GLN A 61 16.59 2.85 2.69
C GLN A 61 15.80 3.83 3.56
N LYS A 62 15.89 5.14 3.28
CA LYS A 62 15.13 6.18 3.98
C LYS A 62 13.62 6.01 3.79
N ALA A 63 13.17 5.69 2.57
CA ALA A 63 11.76 5.45 2.28
C ALA A 63 11.24 4.19 2.99
N LYS A 64 12.03 3.12 3.03
CA LYS A 64 11.69 1.88 3.77
C LYS A 64 11.63 2.11 5.28
N ALA A 65 12.61 2.82 5.85
CA ALA A 65 12.62 3.15 7.27
C ALA A 65 11.37 3.96 7.66
N PHE A 66 11.03 4.98 6.85
CA PHE A 66 9.82 5.75 7.07
C PHE A 66 8.54 4.90 6.98
N ALA A 67 8.42 4.04 5.97
CA ALA A 67 7.29 3.12 5.86
C ALA A 67 7.23 2.14 7.03
N PHE A 68 8.38 1.68 7.54
CA PHE A 68 8.46 0.81 8.71
C PHE A 68 7.97 1.50 9.98
N ASP A 69 8.34 2.77 10.20
CA ASP A 69 7.84 3.54 11.34
C ASP A 69 6.31 3.63 11.30
N ILE A 70 5.71 3.88 10.12
CA ILE A 70 4.25 3.85 9.95
C ILE A 70 3.69 2.45 10.21
N ALA A 71 4.36 1.39 9.72
CA ALA A 71 3.93 0.01 9.94
C ALA A 71 3.84 -0.34 11.43
N LEU A 72 4.75 0.17 12.27
CA LEU A 72 4.67 -0.04 13.72
C LEU A 72 3.38 0.54 14.31
N TYR A 73 2.99 1.75 13.89
CA TYR A 73 1.73 2.35 14.34
C TYR A 73 0.50 1.61 13.80
N GLU A 74 0.52 1.19 12.54
CA GLU A 74 -0.58 0.44 11.93
C GLU A 74 -0.76 -0.95 12.57
N ILE A 75 0.33 -1.67 12.81
CA ILE A 75 0.29 -2.97 13.49
C ILE A 75 -0.18 -2.81 14.93
N LEU A 76 0.26 -1.77 15.64
CA LEU A 76 -0.25 -1.46 16.99
C LEU A 76 -1.76 -1.21 16.96
N ALA A 77 -2.25 -0.45 15.98
CA ALA A 77 -3.67 -0.19 15.81
C ALA A 77 -4.46 -1.48 15.51
N LEU A 78 -3.95 -2.35 14.63
CA LEU A 78 -4.56 -3.65 14.33
C LEU A 78 -4.55 -4.57 15.56
N PHE A 79 -3.49 -4.55 16.35
CA PHE A 79 -3.39 -5.32 17.58
C PHE A 79 -4.43 -4.87 18.60
N LEU A 80 -4.57 -3.56 18.82
CA LEU A 80 -5.62 -3.02 19.69
C LEU A 80 -7.02 -3.34 19.15
N LEU A 81 -7.24 -3.22 17.84
CA LEU A 81 -8.51 -3.60 17.21
C LEU A 81 -8.86 -5.07 17.47
N THR A 82 -7.86 -5.94 17.40
CA THR A 82 -8.03 -7.38 17.70
C THR A 82 -8.49 -7.60 19.14
N ILE A 83 -7.95 -6.86 20.12
CA ILE A 83 -8.34 -6.99 21.53
C ILE A 83 -9.80 -6.57 21.75
N PHE A 84 -10.22 -5.45 21.16
CA PHE A 84 -11.55 -4.88 21.42
C PHE A 84 -12.66 -5.49 20.56
N PHE A 85 -12.34 -6.00 19.37
CA PHE A 85 -13.32 -6.42 18.36
C PHE A 85 -13.05 -7.85 17.84
N THR A 86 -12.69 -8.78 18.73
CA THR A 86 -12.42 -10.19 18.40
C THR A 86 -13.53 -10.88 17.60
N TRP A 87 -14.79 -10.46 17.80
CA TRP A 87 -15.96 -11.04 17.12
C TRP A 87 -16.18 -10.52 15.69
N PHE A 88 -15.53 -9.43 15.30
CA PHE A 88 -15.73 -8.76 14.00
C PHE A 88 -14.56 -9.02 13.06
N GLN A 89 -14.50 -10.25 12.55
CA GLN A 89 -13.48 -10.69 11.58
C GLN A 89 -13.40 -9.76 10.34
N GLN A 90 -14.51 -9.12 9.97
CA GLN A 90 -14.57 -8.22 8.82
C GLN A 90 -13.73 -6.95 9.04
N LEU A 91 -13.72 -6.40 10.26
CA LEU A 91 -12.92 -5.22 10.58
C LEU A 91 -11.43 -5.53 10.52
N LEU A 92 -11.03 -6.73 10.95
CA LEU A 92 -9.63 -7.17 10.89
C LEU A 92 -9.16 -7.37 9.45
N ILE A 93 -9.95 -8.05 8.62
CA ILE A 93 -9.58 -8.30 7.21
C ILE A 93 -9.56 -6.99 6.42
N LEU A 94 -10.53 -6.10 6.64
CA LEU A 94 -10.53 -4.76 6.05
C LEU A 94 -9.30 -3.98 6.52
N GLY A 95 -9.01 -3.96 7.82
CA GLY A 95 -7.86 -3.28 8.40
C GLY A 95 -6.54 -3.76 7.80
N ILE A 96 -6.31 -5.08 7.74
CA ILE A 96 -5.10 -5.67 7.16
C ILE A 96 -4.96 -5.28 5.68
N SER A 97 -6.05 -5.34 4.91
CA SER A 97 -6.05 -5.00 3.49
C SER A 97 -5.70 -3.53 3.26
N LEU A 98 -6.22 -2.64 4.10
CA LEU A 98 -5.93 -1.22 4.06
C LEU A 98 -4.50 -0.90 4.52
N CYS A 99 -4.00 -1.53 5.59
CA CYS A 99 -2.61 -1.39 6.05
C CYS A 99 -1.61 -1.83 4.98
N TYR A 100 -1.88 -2.96 4.32
CA TYR A 100 -1.05 -3.39 3.20
C TYR A 100 -1.03 -2.34 2.08
N ALA A 101 -2.20 -1.83 1.69
CA ALA A 101 -2.30 -0.82 0.64
C ALA A 101 -1.61 0.50 1.03
N SER A 102 -1.84 1.00 2.24
CA SER A 102 -1.25 2.25 2.74
C SER A 102 0.27 2.18 2.79
N LEU A 103 0.87 1.10 3.31
CA LEU A 103 2.32 0.97 3.42
C LEU A 103 3.02 0.97 2.07
N VAL A 104 2.48 0.24 1.10
CA VAL A 104 3.03 0.20 -0.26
C VAL A 104 2.93 1.58 -0.92
N LEU A 105 1.82 2.29 -0.71
CA LEU A 105 1.63 3.66 -1.22
C LEU A 105 2.57 4.66 -0.55
N ILE A 106 2.69 4.61 0.78
CA ILE A 106 3.59 5.47 1.56
C ILE A 106 5.03 5.30 1.10
N TYR A 107 5.49 4.06 0.96
CA TYR A 107 6.82 3.78 0.45
C TYR A 107 7.03 4.39 -0.94
N ALA A 108 6.09 4.20 -1.86
CA ALA A 108 6.21 4.70 -3.23
C ALA A 108 6.20 6.22 -3.31
N ILE A 109 5.31 6.88 -2.56
CA ILE A 109 5.23 8.34 -2.47
C ILE A 109 6.51 8.89 -1.84
N LYS A 110 6.96 8.31 -0.72
CA LYS A 110 8.15 8.78 -0.01
C LYS A 110 9.39 8.65 -0.86
N LEU A 111 9.55 7.53 -1.57
CA LEU A 111 10.66 7.33 -2.50
C LEU A 111 10.62 8.36 -3.63
N TYR A 112 9.45 8.59 -4.24
CA TYR A 112 9.30 9.62 -5.27
C TYR A 112 9.68 11.02 -4.75
N MET A 113 9.28 11.38 -3.53
CA MET A 113 9.63 12.67 -2.91
C MET A 113 11.12 12.83 -2.60
N LEU A 114 11.85 11.73 -2.37
CA LEU A 114 13.30 11.77 -2.13
C LEU A 114 14.07 11.91 -3.45
N GLU A 115 13.58 11.25 -4.50
CA GLU A 115 14.14 11.31 -5.86
C GLU A 115 13.92 12.67 -6.55
N GLU A 116 12.85 13.38 -6.21
CA GLU A 116 12.57 14.72 -6.77
C GLU A 116 13.42 15.83 -6.11
N LYS A 117 14.09 15.55 -4.98
CA LYS A 117 14.97 16.50 -4.29
C LYS A 117 16.37 16.55 -4.89
#